data_AF-A0A4U5U6R0-F1
#
_entry.id   AF-A0A4U5U6R0-F1
#
_cell.length_a   1.000
_cell.length_b   1.000
_cell.length_c   1.000
_cell.angle_alpha   90.00
_cell.angle_beta   90.00
_cell.angle_gamma   90.00
#
_symmetry.space_group_name_H-M   'P 1'
#
loop_
_entity.id
_entity.type
_entity.pdbx_description
1 polymer ?
#
loop_
_entity_poly.entity_id
_entity_poly.type
_entity_poly.pdbx_seq_one_letter_code
_entity_poly.pdbx_strand_id
1 'polypeptide(L)'
;MKKPLQLQRQRGKTEVRLYEWTAEKELRTECNHYNNIMALYLKTKGDFILVGDLMRSVLLLAYKPMEGNFEEIARDFNPNWMSAIEILDDDNFLGAENAFNLFVCQKDSAATTDEERQHLQEVGAFHLGEFVNVFCHGSLVLQNLGESSTPTQGSVLFGTVNGMIGLVTSLSEGWYSLLLDLQTRLNKVIKSVGKIEHSLYPSHIQTVTRTDTTCTDCCGCLWKTKSFHTERKTEQATGFIDGDLIESFLDLGRAKMQEVVSTLQIDDGSGMKREATVDEVIKIVEELTRIH
;
A
#
# COMPACT_ATOMS: atom_id res chain seq x y z
N MET A 1 -18.95 15.22 20.87
CA MET A 1 -19.65 14.82 19.63
C MET A 1 -18.65 14.93 18.49
N LYS A 2 -18.22 13.81 17.90
CA LYS A 2 -17.32 13.84 16.73
C LYS A 2 -18.11 14.38 15.53
N LYS A 3 -17.70 15.53 14.98
CA LYS A 3 -18.32 16.14 13.80
C LYS A 3 -18.04 15.25 12.57
N PRO A 4 -19.04 14.86 11.77
CA PRO A 4 -18.79 14.16 10.52
C PRO A 4 -18.17 15.13 9.52
N LEU A 5 -16.89 14.92 9.19
CA LEU A 5 -16.18 15.63 8.13
C LEU A 5 -16.82 15.26 6.77
N GLN A 6 -17.54 16.20 6.15
CA GLN A 6 -18.05 16.04 4.79
C GLN A 6 -17.13 16.76 3.80
N LEU A 7 -16.13 16.05 3.27
CA LEU A 7 -15.32 16.55 2.16
C LEU A 7 -16.02 16.27 0.82
N GLN A 8 -16.31 17.33 0.05
CA GLN A 8 -16.86 17.20 -1.30
C GLN A 8 -15.75 17.06 -2.35
N ARG A 9 -15.88 16.03 -3.21
CA ARG A 9 -15.05 15.76 -4.39
C ARG A 9 -15.42 16.72 -5.53
N GLN A 10 -14.67 17.80 -5.74
CA GLN A 10 -14.81 18.64 -6.95
C GLN A 10 -13.78 18.22 -8.00
N ARG A 11 -14.24 17.84 -9.20
CA ARG A 11 -13.39 17.46 -10.35
C ARG A 11 -12.41 18.59 -10.70
N GLY A 12 -11.11 18.28 -10.69
CA GLY A 12 -10.08 19.03 -11.41
C GLY A 12 -9.57 20.31 -10.74
N LYS A 13 -9.49 20.37 -9.41
CA LYS A 13 -8.87 21.50 -8.72
C LYS A 13 -7.64 21.08 -7.92
N THR A 14 -6.67 21.99 -7.84
CA THR A 14 -5.41 21.90 -7.06
C THR A 14 -5.63 21.99 -5.55
N GLU A 15 -6.86 22.23 -5.11
CA GLU A 15 -7.18 22.60 -3.73
C GLU A 15 -7.99 21.52 -2.99
N VAL A 16 -7.64 21.30 -1.73
CA VAL A 16 -8.43 20.55 -0.76
C VAL A 16 -9.14 21.56 0.13
N ARG A 17 -10.46 21.46 0.26
CA ARG A 17 -11.28 22.40 1.04
C ARG A 17 -12.07 21.69 2.12
N LEU A 18 -12.08 22.28 3.31
CA LEU A 18 -12.98 21.90 4.39
C LEU A 18 -14.20 22.82 4.41
N TYR A 19 -15.38 22.23 4.54
CA TYR A 19 -16.63 22.96 4.66
C TYR A 19 -17.29 22.68 6.00
N GLU A 20 -17.77 23.73 6.65
CA GLU A 20 -18.67 23.66 7.80
C GLU A 20 -20.13 23.73 7.31
N TRP A 21 -20.98 22.90 7.92
CA TRP A 21 -22.43 22.93 7.69
C TRP A 21 -23.10 23.89 8.66
N THR A 22 -23.67 24.98 8.14
CA THR A 22 -24.26 26.04 8.97
C THR A 22 -25.69 25.70 9.41
N ALA A 23 -26.21 26.45 10.40
CA ALA A 23 -27.59 26.30 10.86
C ALA A 23 -28.62 26.62 9.76
N GLU A 24 -28.23 27.48 8.82
CA GLU A 24 -28.99 27.89 7.64
C GLU A 24 -29.00 26.81 6.53
N LYS A 25 -28.37 25.65 6.76
CA LYS A 25 -28.22 24.57 5.79
C LYS A 25 -27.40 24.98 4.55
N GLU A 26 -26.34 25.74 4.77
CA GLU A 26 -25.37 26.14 3.75
C GLU A 26 -23.99 25.57 4.05
N LEU A 27 -23.19 25.38 3.00
CA LEU A 27 -21.79 24.96 3.10
C LEU A 27 -20.91 26.20 3.14
N ARG A 28 -20.25 26.45 4.28
CA ARG A 28 -19.30 27.54 4.45
C ARG A 28 -17.88 26.99 4.40
N THR A 29 -17.03 27.55 3.54
CA THR A 29 -15.61 27.19 3.52
C THR A 29 -14.94 27.62 4.82
N GLU A 30 -14.29 26.68 5.49
CA GLU A 30 -13.54 26.93 6.72
C GLU A 30 -12.05 27.12 6.40
N CYS A 31 -11.42 26.13 5.78
CA CYS A 31 -10.00 26.17 5.43
C CYS A 31 -9.72 25.52 4.07
N ASN A 32 -8.58 25.88 3.49
CA ASN A 32 -8.15 25.43 2.17
C ASN A 32 -6.66 25.08 2.19
N HIS A 33 -6.26 24.10 1.38
CA HIS A 33 -4.87 23.74 1.13
C HIS A 33 -4.63 23.64 -0.38
N TYR A 34 -3.55 24.24 -0.89
CA TYR A 34 -3.32 24.44 -2.34
C TYR A 34 -2.07 23.74 -2.90
N ASN A 35 -1.30 23.01 -2.09
CA ASN A 35 -0.01 22.43 -2.49
C ASN A 35 -0.15 21.06 -3.20
N ASN A 36 -1.17 20.95 -4.07
CA ASN A 36 -1.43 19.78 -4.90
C ASN A 36 -1.52 20.21 -6.37
N ILE A 37 -1.12 19.33 -7.28
CA ILE A 37 -1.33 19.53 -8.71
C ILE A 37 -2.77 19.19 -9.05
N MET A 38 -3.25 18.06 -8.55
CA MET A 38 -4.63 17.66 -8.66
C MET A 38 -4.97 16.66 -7.56
N ALA A 39 -5.70 17.11 -6.54
CA ALA A 39 -6.16 16.24 -5.46
C ALA A 39 -7.33 15.38 -5.96
N LEU A 40 -7.07 14.11 -6.27
CA LEU A 40 -8.05 13.20 -6.86
C LEU A 40 -8.73 12.31 -5.82
N TYR A 41 -7.99 11.91 -4.79
CA TYR A 41 -8.43 10.95 -3.79
C TYR A 41 -8.25 11.54 -2.39
N LEU A 42 -9.20 11.24 -1.51
CA LEU A 42 -9.23 11.73 -0.13
C LEU A 42 -9.68 10.60 0.79
N LYS A 43 -8.95 10.40 1.88
CA LYS A 43 -9.30 9.51 2.98
C LYS A 43 -9.05 10.21 4.30
N THR A 44 -9.86 9.91 5.32
CA THR A 44 -9.79 10.59 6.61
C THR A 44 -9.77 9.60 7.76
N LYS A 45 -8.90 9.82 8.75
CA LYS A 45 -8.86 9.07 10.00
C LYS A 45 -8.64 10.04 11.16
N GLY A 46 -9.66 10.26 11.97
CA GLY A 46 -9.61 11.28 13.03
C GLY A 46 -9.40 12.66 12.42
N ASP A 47 -8.34 13.35 12.85
CA ASP A 47 -7.96 14.67 12.35
C ASP A 47 -6.97 14.60 11.16
N PHE A 48 -6.52 13.39 10.80
CA PHE A 48 -5.64 13.17 9.65
C PHE A 48 -6.43 12.98 8.36
N ILE A 49 -5.91 13.54 7.27
CA ILE A 49 -6.46 13.49 5.94
C ILE A 49 -5.33 13.06 4.99
N LEU A 50 -5.50 11.90 4.38
CA LEU A 50 -4.63 11.42 3.32
C LEU A 50 -5.16 11.91 1.97
N VAL A 51 -4.31 12.58 1.21
CA VAL A 51 -4.59 13.15 -0.10
C VAL A 51 -3.77 12.42 -1.15
N GLY A 52 -4.42 11.89 -2.18
CA GLY A 52 -3.77 11.29 -3.34
C GLY A 52 -3.76 12.27 -4.50
N ASP A 53 -2.57 12.69 -4.92
CA ASP A 53 -2.37 13.58 -6.06
C ASP A 53 -2.24 12.78 -7.37
N LEU A 54 -2.52 13.42 -8.50
CA LEU A 54 -2.34 12.82 -9.82
C LEU A 54 -0.89 12.42 -10.13
N MET A 55 0.11 13.21 -9.70
CA MET A 55 1.53 12.92 -10.00
C MET A 55 2.51 13.18 -8.85
N ARG A 56 2.02 13.71 -7.72
CA ARG A 56 2.82 13.96 -6.49
C ARG A 56 2.56 12.92 -5.39
N SER A 57 2.28 11.67 -5.77
CA SER A 57 2.02 10.57 -4.84
C SER A 57 0.99 10.95 -3.75
N VAL A 58 1.33 10.72 -2.48
CA VAL A 58 0.48 10.94 -1.32
C VAL A 58 0.97 12.06 -0.42
N LEU A 59 0.01 12.75 0.19
CA LEU A 59 0.21 13.84 1.14
C LEU A 59 -0.63 13.60 2.38
N LEU A 60 -0.02 13.71 3.55
CA LEU A 60 -0.71 13.65 4.84
C LEU A 60 -0.92 15.06 5.40
N LEU A 61 -2.18 15.45 5.51
CA LEU A 61 -2.61 16.68 6.17
C LEU A 61 -3.18 16.36 7.56
N ALA A 62 -3.00 17.26 8.51
CA ALA A 62 -3.73 17.24 9.78
C ALA A 62 -4.54 18.53 9.92
N TYR A 63 -5.80 18.38 10.32
CA TYR A 63 -6.62 19.53 10.69
C TYR A 63 -6.36 19.92 12.14
N LYS A 64 -6.08 21.20 12.39
CA LYS A 64 -5.89 21.75 13.75
C LYS A 64 -7.16 22.48 14.19
N PRO A 65 -7.98 21.91 15.09
CA PRO A 65 -9.25 22.53 15.49
C PRO A 65 -9.09 23.89 16.20
N MET A 66 -7.94 24.13 16.85
CA MET A 66 -7.67 25.39 17.54
C MET A 66 -7.33 26.52 16.58
N GLU A 67 -6.67 26.21 15.47
CA GLU A 67 -6.25 27.19 14.46
C GLU A 67 -7.27 27.32 13.32
N GLY A 68 -8.13 26.31 13.13
CA GLY A 68 -9.09 26.26 12.04
C GLY A 68 -8.42 26.16 10.67
N ASN A 69 -7.25 25.53 10.58
CA ASN A 69 -6.45 25.40 9.36
C ASN A 69 -5.96 23.95 9.14
N PHE A 70 -5.38 23.72 7.96
CA PHE A 70 -4.66 22.48 7.65
C PHE A 70 -3.16 22.68 7.85
N GLU A 71 -2.52 21.70 8.49
CA GLU A 71 -1.07 21.56 8.57
C GLU A 71 -0.63 20.39 7.68
N GLU A 72 0.42 20.61 6.87
CA GLU A 72 1.07 19.54 6.11
C GLU A 72 2.04 18.81 7.05
N ILE A 73 1.74 17.54 7.36
CA ILE A 73 2.52 16.74 8.31
C ILE A 73 3.68 16.07 7.58
N ALA A 74 3.38 15.34 6.51
CA ALA A 74 4.36 14.60 5.76
C ALA A 74 3.91 14.36 4.32
N ARG A 75 4.87 14.20 3.42
CA ARG A 75 4.65 13.99 1.98
C ARG A 75 5.58 12.91 1.45
N ASP A 76 5.07 12.10 0.53
CA ASP A 76 5.91 11.27 -0.32
C ASP A 76 6.39 12.09 -1.53
N PHE A 77 7.71 12.16 -1.72
CA PHE A 77 8.33 12.93 -2.79
C PHE A 77 8.52 12.15 -4.08
N ASN A 78 8.17 10.85 -4.10
CA ASN A 78 8.22 10.05 -5.31
C ASN A 78 7.13 10.48 -6.31
N PRO A 79 7.43 10.54 -7.62
CA PRO A 79 6.47 10.94 -8.64
C PRO A 79 5.53 9.79 -9.02
N ASN A 80 4.66 9.38 -8.10
CA ASN A 80 3.73 8.28 -8.31
C ASN A 80 2.37 8.78 -8.82
N TRP A 81 1.84 8.09 -9.83
CA TRP A 81 0.56 8.44 -10.44
C TRP A 81 -0.55 7.62 -9.81
N MET A 82 -1.28 8.23 -8.89
CA MET A 82 -2.19 7.53 -8.00
C MET A 82 -3.45 7.05 -8.71
N SER A 83 -3.88 5.83 -8.40
CA SER A 83 -5.15 5.23 -8.83
C SER A 83 -6.14 5.09 -7.68
N ALA A 84 -5.66 4.77 -6.47
CA ALA A 84 -6.43 4.74 -5.24
C ALA A 84 -5.51 4.91 -4.02
N ILE A 85 -6.09 5.33 -2.88
CA ILE A 85 -5.38 5.46 -1.60
C ILE A 85 -6.24 4.91 -0.46
N GLU A 86 -5.60 4.46 0.61
CA GLU A 86 -6.26 4.08 1.86
C GLU A 86 -5.36 4.35 3.07
N ILE A 87 -5.97 4.64 4.22
CA ILE A 87 -5.26 4.73 5.49
C ILE A 87 -5.34 3.37 6.18
N LEU A 88 -4.22 2.67 6.34
CA LEU A 88 -4.21 1.39 7.05
C LEU A 88 -4.31 1.65 8.56
N ASP A 89 -3.32 2.38 9.08
CA ASP A 89 -3.16 2.68 10.50
C ASP A 89 -2.88 4.18 10.70
N ASP A 90 -2.51 4.60 11.92
CA ASP A 90 -2.18 6.02 12.18
C ASP A 90 -0.84 6.43 11.54
N ASP A 91 0.04 5.45 11.29
CA ASP A 91 1.37 5.67 10.73
C ASP A 91 1.57 5.04 9.34
N ASN A 92 0.68 4.15 8.90
CA ASN A 92 0.82 3.40 7.63
C ASN A 92 -0.26 3.79 6.62
N PHE A 93 0.15 4.12 5.41
CA PHE A 93 -0.72 4.57 4.31
C PHE A 93 -0.50 3.72 3.07
N LEU A 94 -1.58 3.19 2.51
CA LEU A 94 -1.55 2.36 1.31
C LEU A 94 -1.84 3.22 0.07
N GLY A 95 -1.02 3.08 -0.95
CA GLY A 95 -1.17 3.69 -2.26
C GLY A 95 -1.23 2.64 -3.36
N ALA A 96 -2.07 2.88 -4.36
CA ALA A 96 -2.04 2.17 -5.63
C ALA A 96 -1.69 3.12 -6.78
N GLU A 97 -0.92 2.62 -7.73
CA GLU A 97 -0.41 3.39 -8.86
C GLU A 97 -1.02 2.97 -10.19
N ASN A 98 -0.81 3.80 -11.22
CA ASN A 98 -1.16 3.49 -12.60
C ASN A 98 -0.28 2.40 -13.24
N ALA A 99 0.90 2.14 -12.67
CA ALA A 99 1.84 1.11 -13.11
C ALA A 99 1.49 -0.29 -12.57
N PHE A 100 0.27 -0.44 -12.02
CA PHE A 100 -0.23 -1.69 -11.42
C PHE A 100 0.54 -2.13 -10.17
N ASN A 101 1.15 -1.16 -9.48
CA ASN A 101 1.86 -1.38 -8.21
C ASN A 101 1.01 -0.94 -7.02
N LEU A 102 1.28 -1.58 -5.90
CA LEU A 102 0.92 -1.16 -4.55
C LEU A 102 2.17 -0.73 -3.81
N PHE A 103 2.04 0.29 -2.97
CA PHE A 103 3.09 0.70 -2.06
C PHE A 103 2.51 1.11 -0.72
N VAL A 104 3.32 1.00 0.33
CA VAL A 104 2.97 1.48 1.67
C VAL A 104 3.99 2.52 2.10
N CYS A 105 3.48 3.70 2.43
CA CYS A 105 4.24 4.76 3.06
C CYS A 105 4.06 4.73 4.57
N GLN A 106 5.15 4.91 5.31
CA GLN A 106 5.12 5.03 6.75
C GLN A 106 5.57 6.42 7.19
N LYS A 107 4.89 6.97 8.20
CA LYS A 107 5.30 8.19 8.90
C LYS A 107 6.34 7.84 9.97
N ASP A 108 7.52 8.45 9.91
CA ASP A 108 8.51 8.33 10.97
C ASP A 108 8.22 9.31 12.11
N SER A 109 7.51 8.81 13.13
CA SER A 109 7.23 9.57 14.35
C SER A 109 8.45 9.71 15.28
N ALA A 110 9.48 8.89 15.10
CA ALA A 110 10.68 8.87 15.93
C ALA A 110 11.80 9.78 15.41
N ALA A 111 11.65 10.29 14.18
CA ALA A 111 12.58 11.23 13.57
C ALA A 111 12.89 12.43 14.48
N THR A 112 14.18 12.79 14.51
CA THR A 112 14.69 13.88 15.39
C THR A 112 14.70 15.23 14.71
N THR A 113 14.74 15.26 13.38
CA THR A 113 14.72 16.48 12.57
C THR A 113 13.32 16.72 12.01
N ASP A 114 12.95 17.98 11.82
CA ASP A 114 11.65 18.33 11.26
C ASP A 114 11.57 17.98 9.77
N GLU A 115 12.70 18.02 9.06
CA GLU A 115 12.79 17.61 7.66
C GLU A 115 12.50 16.12 7.45
N GLU A 116 13.05 15.25 8.32
CA GLU A 116 12.78 13.80 8.26
C GLU A 116 11.32 13.49 8.61
N ARG A 117 10.72 14.21 9.56
CA ARG A 117 9.29 14.06 9.92
C ARG A 117 8.35 14.42 8.77
N GLN A 118 8.76 15.34 7.91
CA GLN A 118 8.01 15.74 6.72
C GLN A 118 8.12 14.74 5.57
N HIS A 119 9.02 13.75 5.68
CA HIS A 119 9.22 12.74 4.65
C HIS A 119 8.43 11.47 4.97
N LEU A 120 7.55 11.06 4.06
CA LEU A 120 6.93 9.73 4.12
C LEU A 120 7.86 8.72 3.42
N GLN A 121 8.32 7.73 4.15
CA GLN A 121 9.19 6.69 3.59
C GLN A 121 8.35 5.55 3.01
N GLU A 122 8.64 5.15 1.78
CA GLU A 122 8.11 3.93 1.18
C GLU A 122 8.76 2.71 1.85
N VAL A 123 7.99 1.98 2.66
CA VAL A 123 8.46 0.80 3.41
C VAL A 123 8.02 -0.52 2.78
N GLY A 124 7.01 -0.46 1.92
CA GLY A 124 6.51 -1.62 1.19
C GLY A 124 6.25 -1.27 -0.26
N ALA A 125 6.59 -2.20 -1.15
CA ALA A 125 6.41 -2.09 -2.59
C ALA A 125 6.04 -3.46 -3.16
N PHE A 126 5.03 -3.52 -4.02
CA PHE A 126 4.53 -4.77 -4.57
C PHE A 126 3.87 -4.57 -5.93
N HIS A 127 4.27 -5.36 -6.93
CA HIS A 127 3.61 -5.35 -8.22
C HIS A 127 2.41 -6.29 -8.24
N LEU A 128 1.21 -5.72 -8.13
CA LEU A 128 -0.05 -6.46 -8.15
C LEU A 128 -0.39 -6.97 -9.57
N GLY A 129 -0.06 -6.19 -10.61
CA GLY A 129 -0.42 -6.48 -12.00
C GLY A 129 -1.87 -6.13 -12.35
N GLU A 130 -2.61 -5.55 -11.40
CA GLU A 130 -4.00 -5.12 -11.57
C GLU A 130 -4.18 -3.63 -11.32
N PHE A 131 -5.16 -3.02 -11.97
CA PHE A 131 -5.47 -1.60 -11.80
C PHE A 131 -6.55 -1.41 -10.73
N VAL A 132 -6.14 -0.96 -9.54
CA VAL A 132 -7.05 -0.73 -8.40
C VAL A 132 -7.82 0.59 -8.59
N ASN A 133 -9.15 0.54 -8.49
CA ASN A 133 -10.01 1.73 -8.58
C ASN A 133 -10.52 2.22 -7.22
N VAL A 134 -10.66 1.32 -6.25
CA VAL A 134 -11.27 1.63 -4.97
C VAL A 134 -10.67 0.77 -3.87
N PHE A 135 -10.38 1.42 -2.74
CA PHE A 135 -10.13 0.77 -1.46
C PHE A 135 -11.30 1.05 -0.50
N CYS A 136 -11.67 0.04 0.28
CA CYS A 136 -12.74 0.11 1.25
C CYS A 136 -12.41 -0.74 2.48
N HIS A 137 -12.47 -0.13 3.67
CA HIS A 137 -12.42 -0.89 4.92
C HIS A 137 -13.64 -1.79 5.08
N GLY A 138 -13.39 -3.05 5.40
CA GLY A 138 -14.44 -4.05 5.60
C GLY A 138 -13.91 -5.45 5.38
N SER A 139 -14.64 -6.44 5.89
CA SER A 139 -14.40 -7.86 5.66
C SER A 139 -15.71 -8.49 5.20
N LEU A 140 -15.61 -9.51 4.33
CA LEU A 140 -16.76 -10.28 3.86
C LEU A 140 -17.09 -11.46 4.78
N VAL A 141 -16.20 -11.76 5.73
CA VAL A 141 -16.32 -12.90 6.63
C VAL A 141 -17.09 -12.51 7.89
N LEU A 142 -17.87 -13.46 8.43
CA LEU A 142 -18.61 -13.27 9.68
C LEU A 142 -17.62 -13.09 10.84
N GLN A 143 -17.50 -11.86 11.34
CA GLN A 143 -16.68 -11.57 12.51
C GLN A 143 -17.39 -12.03 13.78
N ASN A 144 -17.01 -13.20 14.27
CA ASN A 144 -17.39 -13.63 15.62
C ASN A 144 -16.56 -12.82 16.62
N LEU A 145 -17.21 -11.87 17.31
CA LEU A 145 -16.62 -10.95 18.32
C LEU A 145 -16.00 -11.64 19.57
N GLY A 146 -15.69 -12.93 19.51
CA GLY A 146 -15.12 -13.71 20.59
C GLY A 146 -14.18 -14.84 20.17
N GLU A 147 -13.87 -14.99 18.87
CA GLU A 147 -12.90 -15.99 18.42
C GLU A 147 -11.47 -15.43 18.41
N SER A 148 -10.58 -16.24 18.97
CA SER A 148 -9.19 -15.99 19.31
C SER A 148 -8.32 -15.56 18.12
N SER A 149 -7.61 -14.44 18.30
CA SER A 149 -6.37 -14.04 17.61
C SER A 149 -6.24 -14.49 16.16
N THR A 150 -6.94 -13.82 15.24
CA THR A 150 -6.54 -13.88 13.83
C THR A 150 -5.09 -13.39 13.72
N PRO A 151 -4.24 -14.04 12.91
CA PRO A 151 -2.82 -13.66 12.78
C PRO A 151 -2.65 -12.28 12.13
N THR A 152 -3.70 -11.77 11.49
CA THR A 152 -3.70 -10.50 10.76
C THR A 152 -4.57 -9.45 11.46
N GLN A 153 -4.21 -8.18 11.26
CA GLN A 153 -4.89 -7.01 11.82
C GLN A 153 -5.34 -6.08 10.69
N GLY A 154 -6.55 -5.53 10.80
CA GLY A 154 -7.12 -4.67 9.77
C GLY A 154 -7.55 -5.45 8.53
N SER A 155 -8.52 -4.88 7.80
CA SER A 155 -9.11 -5.51 6.61
C SER A 155 -9.53 -4.41 5.64
N VAL A 156 -8.84 -4.36 4.50
CA VAL A 156 -9.09 -3.41 3.42
C VAL A 156 -9.34 -4.19 2.15
N LEU A 157 -10.57 -4.13 1.65
CA LEU A 157 -10.94 -4.68 0.36
C LEU A 157 -10.56 -3.70 -0.75
N PHE A 158 -10.20 -4.24 -1.91
CA PHE A 158 -9.97 -3.45 -3.11
C PHE A 158 -10.65 -4.06 -4.33
N GLY A 159 -11.09 -3.19 -5.24
CA GLY A 159 -11.70 -3.58 -6.51
C GLY A 159 -10.88 -3.09 -7.69
N THR A 160 -10.64 -3.98 -8.67
CA THR A 160 -9.85 -3.68 -9.86
C THR A 160 -10.71 -3.43 -11.10
N VAL A 161 -10.10 -2.90 -12.17
CA VAL A 161 -10.76 -2.71 -13.47
C VAL A 161 -11.23 -4.04 -14.08
N ASN A 162 -10.48 -5.12 -13.87
CA ASN A 162 -10.78 -6.43 -14.46
C ASN A 162 -11.85 -7.20 -13.66
N GLY A 163 -12.35 -6.63 -12.56
CA GLY A 163 -13.33 -7.28 -11.68
C GLY A 163 -12.72 -8.21 -10.63
N MET A 164 -11.39 -8.23 -10.48
CA MET A 164 -10.74 -8.85 -9.32
C MET A 164 -11.13 -8.05 -8.07
N ILE A 165 -11.50 -8.76 -7.01
CA ILE A 165 -11.64 -8.21 -5.67
C ILE A 165 -10.54 -8.86 -4.83
N GLY A 166 -9.74 -8.06 -4.17
CA GLY A 166 -8.70 -8.55 -3.28
C GLY A 166 -8.82 -7.95 -1.89
N LEU A 167 -8.00 -8.47 -0.98
CA LEU A 167 -7.93 -8.07 0.41
C LEU A 167 -6.48 -7.72 0.77
N VAL A 168 -6.30 -6.59 1.46
CA VAL A 168 -5.06 -6.21 2.14
C VAL A 168 -5.28 -6.25 3.64
N THR A 169 -4.36 -6.88 4.35
CA THR A 169 -4.37 -7.01 5.82
C THR A 169 -2.95 -6.84 6.36
N SER A 170 -2.82 -6.25 7.54
CA SER A 170 -1.52 -6.02 8.18
C SER A 170 -1.08 -7.26 8.94
N LEU A 171 0.22 -7.57 8.87
CA LEU A 171 0.86 -8.68 9.58
C LEU A 171 1.79 -8.15 10.66
N SER A 172 1.97 -8.93 11.73
CA SER A 172 3.05 -8.67 12.68
C SER A 172 4.41 -9.05 12.08
N GLU A 173 5.50 -8.45 12.59
CA GLU A 173 6.86 -8.70 12.10
C GLU A 173 7.26 -10.19 12.15
N GLY A 174 6.86 -10.89 13.21
CA GLY A 174 7.11 -12.33 13.35
C GLY A 174 6.40 -13.16 12.29
N TRP A 175 5.13 -12.85 12.01
CA TRP A 175 4.36 -13.50 10.95
C TRP A 175 4.90 -13.17 9.56
N TYR A 176 5.27 -11.91 9.31
CA TYR A 176 5.86 -11.49 8.04
C TYR A 176 7.16 -12.25 7.74
N SER A 177 8.07 -12.35 8.72
CA SER A 177 9.34 -13.08 8.55
C SER A 177 9.12 -14.56 8.23
N LEU A 178 8.17 -15.21 8.93
CA LEU A 178 7.81 -16.60 8.70
C LEU A 178 7.22 -16.81 7.29
N LEU A 179 6.25 -15.99 6.90
CA LEU A 179 5.58 -16.09 5.60
C LEU A 179 6.52 -15.74 4.44
N LEU A 180 7.47 -14.82 4.63
CA LEU A 180 8.47 -14.49 3.63
C LEU A 180 9.44 -15.66 3.37
N ASP A 181 9.88 -16.36 4.42
CA ASP A 181 10.69 -17.58 4.28
C ASP A 181 9.88 -18.69 3.59
N LEU A 182 8.61 -18.87 3.96
CA LEU A 182 7.70 -19.81 3.31
C LEU A 182 7.53 -19.49 1.81
N GLN A 183 7.29 -18.23 1.46
CA GLN A 183 7.16 -17.75 0.08
C GLN A 183 8.42 -18.06 -0.75
N THR A 184 9.60 -17.79 -0.18
CA THR A 184 10.88 -18.03 -0.83
C THR A 184 11.12 -19.52 -1.10
N ARG A 185 10.64 -20.40 -0.22
CA ARG A 185 10.73 -21.86 -0.38
C ARG A 185 9.72 -22.40 -1.38
N LEU A 186 8.48 -21.92 -1.32
CA LEU A 186 7.42 -22.22 -2.28
C LEU A 186 7.87 -21.92 -3.71
N ASN A 187 8.51 -20.76 -3.93
CA ASN A 187 9.05 -20.37 -5.23
C ASN A 187 10.09 -21.31 -5.82
N LYS A 188 10.80 -22.08 -4.99
CA LYS A 188 11.77 -23.08 -5.47
C LYS A 188 11.10 -24.37 -5.92
N VAL A 189 9.98 -24.74 -5.26
CA VAL A 189 9.29 -26.02 -5.46
C VAL A 189 8.20 -25.91 -6.53
N ILE A 190 7.52 -24.76 -6.60
CA ILE A 190 6.49 -24.47 -7.59
C ILE A 190 7.17 -24.04 -8.89
N LYS A 191 7.06 -24.88 -9.91
CA LYS A 191 7.55 -24.55 -11.25
C LYS A 191 6.57 -23.58 -11.90
N SER A 192 7.01 -22.33 -12.08
CA SER A 192 6.25 -21.31 -12.79
C SER A 192 5.86 -21.76 -14.20
N VAL A 193 4.61 -21.50 -14.58
CA VAL A 193 4.11 -21.78 -15.93
C VAL A 193 4.85 -20.87 -16.92
N GLY A 194 5.67 -21.47 -17.78
CA GLY A 194 6.53 -20.72 -18.71
C GLY A 194 7.94 -20.41 -18.21
N LYS A 195 8.36 -20.95 -17.05
CA LYS A 195 9.70 -20.75 -16.44
C LYS A 195 10.04 -19.28 -16.15
N ILE A 196 9.05 -18.45 -15.85
CA ILE A 196 9.27 -17.09 -15.40
C ILE A 196 9.68 -17.15 -13.92
N GLU A 197 10.84 -16.61 -13.56
CA GLU A 197 11.25 -16.58 -12.15
C GLU A 197 10.31 -15.69 -11.33
N HIS A 198 9.82 -16.23 -10.20
CA HIS A 198 8.95 -15.54 -9.24
C HIS A 198 9.69 -14.45 -8.43
N SER A 199 10.97 -14.23 -8.70
CA SER A 199 11.74 -13.07 -8.23
C SER A 199 11.52 -11.84 -9.12
N LEU A 200 11.17 -12.08 -10.39
CA LEU A 200 10.89 -11.07 -11.40
C LEU A 200 9.44 -10.59 -11.33
N TYR A 201 8.54 -11.46 -10.85
CA TYR A 201 7.16 -11.15 -10.51
C TYR A 201 6.94 -11.61 -9.07
N PRO A 202 6.70 -10.72 -8.09
CA PRO A 202 6.15 -9.37 -8.23
C PRO A 202 7.21 -8.28 -7.96
N SER A 203 8.20 -8.10 -8.83
CA SER A 203 9.14 -6.96 -8.66
C SER A 203 8.42 -5.64 -8.90
N HIS A 204 8.59 -4.65 -8.01
CA HIS A 204 8.02 -3.31 -8.13
C HIS A 204 8.58 -2.63 -9.38
N ILE A 205 7.70 -2.14 -10.25
CA ILE A 205 8.11 -1.47 -11.49
C ILE A 205 7.79 0.02 -11.35
N GLN A 206 8.75 0.79 -10.83
CA GLN A 206 8.64 2.24 -10.87
C GLN A 206 8.93 2.76 -12.28
N THR A 207 8.06 3.65 -12.73
CA THR A 207 8.18 4.33 -14.01
C THR A 207 8.85 5.67 -13.76
N VAL A 208 10.20 5.74 -13.81
CA VAL A 208 10.92 7.00 -13.60
C VAL A 208 10.89 7.81 -14.89
N THR A 209 10.13 8.91 -14.90
CA THR A 209 10.25 9.93 -15.93
C THR A 209 11.41 10.86 -15.58
N ARG A 210 12.57 10.62 -16.16
CA ARG A 210 13.72 11.53 -16.01
C ARG A 210 13.52 12.75 -16.91
N THR A 211 13.25 13.92 -16.34
CA THR A 211 13.36 15.19 -17.06
C THR A 211 14.75 15.77 -16.83
N ASP A 212 15.75 15.27 -17.53
CA ASP A 212 17.07 15.89 -17.48
C ASP A 212 17.05 17.22 -18.25
N THR A 213 17.00 18.30 -17.48
CA THR A 213 17.36 19.65 -17.92
C THR A 213 18.87 19.72 -18.11
N THR A 214 19.30 19.91 -19.36
CA THR A 214 20.21 20.95 -19.90
C THR A 214 21.11 20.37 -21.00
N CYS A 215 20.83 20.73 -22.25
CA CYS A 215 21.84 20.75 -23.31
C CYS A 215 22.25 22.22 -23.48
N THR A 216 23.40 22.60 -22.92
CA THR A 216 24.00 23.94 -23.09
C THR A 216 24.83 24.08 -24.36
N ASP A 217 24.90 23.08 -25.23
CA ASP A 217 25.70 23.15 -26.45
C ASP A 217 25.00 22.42 -27.60
N CYS A 218 24.05 23.07 -28.27
CA CYS A 218 23.87 22.94 -29.71
C CYS A 218 22.87 23.95 -30.28
N CYS A 219 23.37 24.80 -31.18
CA CYS A 219 22.60 25.67 -32.07
C CYS A 219 21.46 24.93 -32.80
N GLY A 220 20.24 25.50 -32.73
CA GLY A 220 19.37 25.62 -33.90
C GLY A 220 18.74 24.35 -34.48
N CYS A 221 18.12 23.50 -33.66
CA CYS A 221 17.18 22.48 -34.16
C CYS A 221 15.84 22.55 -33.41
N LEU A 222 14.95 23.41 -33.90
CA LEU A 222 13.51 23.31 -33.64
C LEU A 222 12.99 22.06 -34.37
N TRP A 223 12.19 21.26 -33.68
CA TRP A 223 11.54 20.02 -34.14
C TRP A 223 12.44 18.79 -34.27
N LYS A 224 12.51 17.98 -33.20
CA LYS A 224 12.73 16.52 -33.30
C LYS A 224 12.18 15.82 -32.06
N THR A 225 11.15 15.01 -32.31
CA THR A 225 10.70 13.79 -31.62
C THR A 225 10.86 13.72 -30.10
N LYS A 226 9.74 13.86 -29.37
CA LYS A 226 9.60 13.42 -27.98
C LYS A 226 9.71 11.90 -27.92
N SER A 227 10.91 11.36 -27.90
CA SER A 227 11.14 9.99 -27.49
C SER A 227 11.02 9.96 -25.96
N PHE A 228 9.83 9.63 -25.46
CA PHE A 228 9.62 9.30 -24.04
C PHE A 228 10.41 8.04 -23.73
N HIS A 229 11.67 8.20 -23.31
CA HIS A 229 12.39 7.12 -22.65
C HIS A 229 11.95 7.12 -21.21
N THR A 230 11.34 6.02 -20.80
CA THR A 230 10.91 5.83 -19.43
C THR A 230 11.85 4.81 -18.82
N GLU A 231 12.70 5.24 -17.90
CA GLU A 231 13.61 4.33 -17.21
C GLU A 231 12.76 3.57 -16.18
N ARG A 232 12.60 2.27 -16.39
CA ARG A 232 11.93 1.40 -15.42
C ARG A 232 12.93 1.14 -14.29
N LYS A 233 12.69 1.72 -13.12
CA LYS A 233 13.40 1.31 -11.91
C LYS A 233 12.66 0.08 -11.38
N THR A 234 13.28 -1.08 -11.53
CA THR A 234 12.75 -2.32 -10.97
C THR A 234 13.33 -2.47 -9.57
N GLU A 235 12.49 -2.39 -8.55
CA GLU A 235 12.86 -2.69 -7.17
C GLU A 235 12.28 -4.05 -6.77
N GLN A 236 12.91 -4.71 -5.82
CA GLN A 236 12.37 -5.97 -5.31
C GLN A 236 11.14 -5.69 -4.46
N ALA A 237 10.14 -6.56 -4.50
CA ALA A 237 9.01 -6.44 -3.58
C ALA A 237 9.50 -6.58 -2.14
N THR A 238 9.07 -5.65 -1.30
CA THR A 238 9.38 -5.59 0.13
C THR A 238 8.11 -5.22 0.88
N GLY A 239 7.98 -5.67 2.13
CA GLY A 239 6.84 -5.29 2.98
C GLY A 239 5.48 -5.87 2.56
N PHE A 240 5.46 -6.77 1.57
CA PHE A 240 4.25 -7.45 1.10
C PHE A 240 4.50 -8.95 0.99
N ILE A 241 3.44 -9.73 1.24
CA ILE A 241 3.39 -11.19 1.07
C ILE A 241 2.31 -11.50 0.05
N ASP A 242 2.61 -12.39 -0.88
CA ASP A 242 1.66 -12.87 -1.88
C ASP A 242 0.77 -13.97 -1.27
N GLY A 243 -0.48 -13.61 -0.95
CA GLY A 243 -1.46 -14.52 -0.35
C GLY A 243 -1.79 -15.71 -1.26
N ASP A 244 -1.96 -15.47 -2.56
CA ASP A 244 -2.32 -16.52 -3.54
C ASP A 244 -1.23 -17.58 -3.60
N LEU A 245 0.05 -17.16 -3.55
CA LEU A 245 1.18 -18.08 -3.51
C LEU A 245 1.21 -18.88 -2.21
N ILE A 246 0.97 -18.25 -1.06
CA ILE A 246 0.94 -18.95 0.24
C ILE A 246 -0.20 -19.98 0.28
N GLU A 247 -1.38 -19.64 -0.23
CA GLU A 247 -2.55 -20.53 -0.26
C GLU A 247 -2.34 -21.74 -1.17
N SER A 248 -1.60 -21.55 -2.28
CA SER A 248 -1.22 -22.66 -3.17
C SER A 248 -0.42 -23.78 -2.47
N PHE A 249 0.11 -23.54 -1.27
CA PHE A 249 0.72 -24.58 -0.44
C PHE A 249 -0.25 -25.74 -0.16
N LEU A 250 -1.54 -25.46 0.06
CA LEU A 250 -2.55 -26.48 0.35
C LEU A 250 -2.82 -27.42 -0.83
N ASP A 251 -2.55 -26.95 -2.06
CA ASP A 251 -2.72 -27.75 -3.29
C ASP A 251 -1.53 -28.68 -3.57
N LEU A 252 -0.43 -28.55 -2.82
CA LEU A 252 0.77 -29.38 -3.01
C LEU A 252 0.57 -30.80 -2.46
N GLY A 253 1.18 -31.78 -3.12
CA GLY A 253 1.27 -33.14 -2.55
C GLY A 253 2.17 -33.16 -1.30
N ARG A 254 1.86 -34.02 -0.32
CA ARG A 254 2.60 -34.12 0.96
C ARG A 254 4.13 -34.23 0.82
N ALA A 255 4.62 -34.88 -0.23
CA ALA A 255 6.06 -34.97 -0.50
C ALA A 255 6.71 -33.60 -0.76
N LYS A 256 6.03 -32.73 -1.53
CA LYS A 256 6.50 -31.36 -1.80
C LYS A 256 6.30 -30.46 -0.58
N MET A 257 5.22 -30.64 0.17
CA MET A 257 5.03 -29.90 1.43
C MET A 257 6.20 -30.17 2.40
N GLN A 258 6.62 -31.43 2.52
CA GLN A 258 7.77 -31.78 3.35
C GLN A 258 9.08 -31.13 2.87
N GLU A 259 9.27 -31.01 1.55
CA GLU A 259 10.41 -30.31 0.96
C GLU A 259 10.41 -28.82 1.32
N VAL A 260 9.25 -28.15 1.21
CA VAL A 260 9.08 -26.74 1.56
C VAL A 260 9.32 -26.49 3.05
N VAL A 261 8.75 -27.34 3.91
CA VAL A 261 8.83 -27.21 5.37
C VAL A 261 10.20 -27.64 5.93
N SER A 262 10.99 -28.37 5.14
CA SER A 262 12.34 -28.78 5.57
C SER A 262 13.15 -27.57 6.00
N THR A 263 13.69 -27.59 7.22
CA THR A 263 14.49 -26.50 7.85
C THR A 263 13.75 -25.16 8.05
N LEU A 264 12.43 -25.13 7.94
CA LEU A 264 11.63 -23.96 8.31
C LEU A 264 11.61 -23.83 9.83
N GLN A 265 11.94 -22.65 10.35
CA GLN A 265 11.94 -22.37 11.78
C GLN A 265 10.73 -21.52 12.15
N ILE A 266 9.95 -21.96 13.13
CA ILE A 266 8.84 -21.22 13.72
C ILE A 266 9.18 -20.86 15.16
N ASP A 267 8.81 -19.66 15.58
CA ASP A 267 8.82 -19.25 16.99
C ASP A 267 7.46 -19.57 17.61
N ASP A 268 7.44 -20.37 18.68
CA ASP A 268 6.21 -20.76 19.38
C ASP A 268 5.66 -19.67 20.32
N GLY A 269 6.16 -18.44 20.24
CA GLY A 269 5.86 -17.38 21.21
C GLY A 269 6.56 -17.60 22.56
N SER A 270 7.38 -18.64 22.68
CA SER A 270 8.28 -18.89 23.81
C SER A 270 9.69 -18.31 23.60
N GLY A 271 9.96 -17.76 22.41
CA GLY A 271 11.26 -17.21 22.01
C GLY A 271 12.28 -18.29 21.58
N MET A 272 11.90 -19.57 21.60
CA MET A 272 12.69 -20.66 21.03
C MET A 272 12.21 -20.99 19.62
N LYS A 273 13.14 -20.93 18.67
CA LYS A 273 12.91 -21.38 17.29
C LYS A 273 12.96 -22.90 17.23
N ARG A 274 11.89 -23.53 16.75
CA ARG A 274 11.85 -24.96 16.47
C ARG A 274 11.56 -25.23 15.01
N GLU A 275 11.85 -26.46 14.58
CA GLU A 275 11.48 -26.91 13.24
C GLU A 275 9.96 -27.02 13.13
N ALA A 276 9.43 -26.42 12.07
CA ALA A 276 8.02 -26.47 11.73
C ALA A 276 7.63 -27.88 11.28
N THR A 277 6.44 -28.34 11.68
CA THR A 277 5.85 -29.54 11.09
C THR A 277 4.92 -29.17 9.94
N VAL A 278 4.72 -30.09 8.99
CA VAL A 278 3.83 -29.84 7.84
C VAL A 278 2.40 -29.57 8.31
N ASP A 279 1.91 -30.30 9.31
CA ASP A 279 0.54 -30.13 9.80
C ASP A 279 0.33 -28.77 10.50
N GLU A 280 1.38 -28.19 11.10
CA GLU A 280 1.33 -26.83 11.65
C GLU A 280 1.25 -25.76 10.56
N VAL A 281 2.05 -25.89 9.50
CA VAL A 281 2.00 -24.96 8.37
C VAL A 281 0.65 -25.06 7.66
N ILE A 282 0.10 -26.27 7.51
CA ILE A 282 -1.27 -26.47 7.00
C ILE A 282 -2.27 -25.70 7.86
N LYS A 283 -2.22 -25.87 9.18
CA LYS A 283 -3.13 -25.17 10.10
C LYS A 283 -3.02 -23.65 9.98
N ILE A 284 -1.80 -23.11 9.86
CA ILE A 284 -1.56 -21.67 9.68
C ILE A 284 -2.19 -21.17 8.38
N VAL A 285 -1.95 -21.87 7.26
CA VAL A 285 -2.50 -21.47 5.96
C VAL A 285 -4.03 -21.61 5.95
N GLU A 286 -4.58 -22.66 6.56
CA GLU A 286 -6.03 -22.83 6.77
C GLU A 286 -6.66 -21.75 7.67
N GLU A 287 -5.91 -21.16 8.58
CA GLU A 287 -6.37 -20.01 9.37
C GLU A 287 -6.33 -18.72 8.54
N LEU A 288 -5.33 -18.55 7.67
CA LEU A 288 -5.23 -17.42 6.75
C LEU A 288 -6.32 -17.42 5.69
N THR A 289 -6.69 -18.58 5.14
CA THR A 289 -7.77 -18.65 4.13
C THR A 289 -9.15 -18.27 4.68
N ARG A 290 -9.33 -18.24 6.01
CA ARG A 290 -10.60 -17.85 6.64
C ARG A 290 -10.86 -16.34 6.63
N ILE A 291 -9.92 -15.52 6.17
CA ILE A 291 -10.06 -14.06 6.21
C ILE A 291 -10.86 -13.48 5.04
N HIS A 292 -11.11 -14.26 3.99
CA HIS A 292 -11.80 -13.84 2.77
C HIS A 292 -12.89 -14.84 2.34
#